data_AF-A0A956ZNC5-F1
#
_entry.id   AF-A0A956ZNC5-F1
#
_cell.length_a   1.000
_cell.length_b   1.000
_cell.length_c   1.000
_cell.angle_alpha   90.00
_cell.angle_beta   90.00
_cell.angle_gamma   90.00
#
_symmetry.space_group_name_H-M   'P 1'
#
loop_
_entity.id
_entity.type
_entity.pdbx_description
1 polymer ?
#
loop_
_entity_poly.entity_id
_entity_poly.type
_entity_poly.pdbx_seq_one_letter_code
_entity_poly.pdbx_strand_id
1 'polypeptide(L)'
;GGIALLIFTATFVIANFGQQPIINGLIADYAPEGAGGRAFGLSFFLVFGVGSMAGTICGVVANAQGTSAAFGLLAAVSAGIGLVAVMLTVGAARRSRAVVIEPALQTPSGGE
;
A
#
# COMPACT_ATOMS: atom_id res chain seq x y z
N GLY A 1 -29.02 -1.34 -7.64
CA GLY A 1 -29.81 -1.00 -6.43
C GLY A 1 -29.06 0.02 -5.60
N GLY A 2 -29.71 1.09 -5.15
CA GLY A 2 -29.06 2.23 -4.49
C GLY A 2 -28.35 1.90 -3.17
N ILE A 3 -28.88 0.94 -2.40
CA ILE A 3 -28.26 0.51 -1.12
C ILE A 3 -26.89 -0.14 -1.35
N ALA A 4 -26.75 -0.96 -2.39
CA ALA A 4 -25.47 -1.59 -2.72
C ALA A 4 -24.39 -0.56 -3.09
N LEU A 5 -24.78 0.48 -3.85
CA LEU A 5 -23.88 1.60 -4.17
C LEU A 5 -23.52 2.42 -2.93
N LEU A 6 -24.46 2.62 -2.01
CA LEU A 6 -24.23 3.32 -0.76
C LEU A 6 -23.21 2.58 0.11
N ILE A 7 -23.37 1.26 0.28
CA ILE A 7 -22.43 0.43 1.00
C ILE A 7 -21.05 0.48 0.35
N PHE A 8 -20.98 0.26 -0.97
CA PHE A 8 -19.71 0.29 -1.70
C PHE A 8 -18.99 1.64 -1.56
N THR A 9 -19.72 2.74 -1.71
CA THR A 9 -19.17 4.10 -1.59
C THR A 9 -18.73 4.40 -0.17
N ALA A 10 -19.50 3.99 0.85
CA ALA A 10 -19.12 4.16 2.25
C ALA A 10 -17.81 3.43 2.56
N THR A 11 -17.67 2.17 2.13
CA THR A 11 -16.42 1.41 2.27
C THR A 11 -15.27 2.08 1.53
N PHE A 12 -15.50 2.55 0.30
CA PHE A 12 -14.51 3.27 -0.48
C PHE A 12 -14.01 4.53 0.23
N VAL A 13 -14.93 5.34 0.78
CA VAL A 13 -14.60 6.57 1.52
C VAL A 13 -13.74 6.25 2.74
N ILE A 14 -14.12 5.25 3.55
CA ILE A 14 -13.33 4.84 4.72
C ILE A 14 -11.93 4.43 4.30
N ALA A 15 -11.79 3.61 3.26
CA ALA A 15 -10.50 3.19 2.75
C ALA A 15 -9.68 4.40 2.27
N ASN A 16 -10.28 5.24 1.42
CA ASN A 16 -9.61 6.38 0.78
C ASN A 16 -9.10 7.43 1.78
N PHE A 17 -9.90 7.76 2.81
CA PHE A 17 -9.49 8.73 3.83
C PHE A 17 -8.64 8.09 4.93
N GLY A 18 -8.88 6.83 5.27
CA GLY A 18 -8.08 6.10 6.27
C GLY A 18 -6.63 5.88 5.84
N GLN A 19 -6.34 5.86 4.55
CA GLN A 19 -4.96 5.72 4.05
C GLN A 19 -4.07 6.92 4.41
N GLN A 20 -4.63 8.13 4.47
CA GLN A 20 -3.85 9.35 4.70
C GLN A 20 -3.11 9.37 6.04
N PRO A 21 -3.76 9.14 7.20
CA PRO A 21 -3.07 9.10 8.49
C PRO A 21 -2.09 7.91 8.58
N ILE A 22 -2.41 6.76 7.99
CA ILE A 22 -1.53 5.59 7.98
C ILE A 22 -0.22 5.90 7.25
N ILE A 23 -0.31 6.46 6.03
CA ILE A 23 0.87 6.80 5.22
C ILE A 23 1.72 7.85 5.92
N ASN A 24 1.09 8.90 6.46
CA ASN A 24 1.82 9.97 7.14
C ASN A 24 2.50 9.48 8.44
N GLY A 25 1.84 8.60 9.20
CA GLY A 25 2.45 7.96 10.37
C GLY A 25 3.65 7.11 10.00
N LEU A 26 3.52 6.25 8.99
CA LEU A 26 4.63 5.42 8.52
C LEU A 26 5.81 6.25 8.01
N ILE A 27 5.56 7.32 7.25
CA ILE A 27 6.65 8.20 6.80
C ILE A 27 7.37 8.84 7.99
N ALA A 28 6.63 9.27 9.02
CA ALA A 28 7.22 9.85 10.21
C ALA A 28 8.03 8.82 11.02
N ASP A 29 7.49 7.61 11.21
CA ASP A 29 8.13 6.55 12.01
C ASP A 29 9.42 6.01 11.35
N TYR A 30 9.45 5.95 10.01
CA TYR A 30 10.60 5.45 9.26
C TYR A 30 11.54 6.56 8.76
N ALA A 31 11.23 7.83 9.04
CA ALA A 31 12.12 8.94 8.68
C ALA A 31 13.36 8.93 9.59
N PRO A 32 14.58 9.11 9.04
CA PRO A 32 15.76 9.34 9.86
C PRO A 32 15.60 10.57 10.75
N GLU A 33 16.23 10.56 11.93
CA GLU A 33 16.22 11.69 12.85
C GLU A 33 16.68 12.99 12.15
N GLY A 34 15.85 14.04 12.24
CA GLY A 34 16.11 15.33 11.57
C GLY A 34 15.83 15.37 10.05
N ALA A 35 15.43 14.26 9.42
CA ALA A 35 15.16 14.18 7.99
C ALA A 35 13.66 14.11 7.63
N GLY A 36 12.74 14.32 8.58
CA GLY A 36 11.30 14.22 8.35
C GLY A 36 10.80 15.07 7.17
N GLY A 37 11.27 16.31 7.04
CA GLY A 37 10.91 17.17 5.90
C GLY A 37 11.35 16.62 4.53
N ARG A 38 12.50 15.91 4.48
CA ARG A 38 12.99 15.26 3.25
C ARG A 38 12.19 14.00 2.94
N ALA A 39 11.82 13.22 3.96
CA ALA A 39 11.00 12.03 3.80
C ALA A 39 9.62 12.39 3.22
N PHE A 40 8.93 13.37 3.81
CA PHE A 40 7.66 13.87 3.26
C PHE A 40 7.85 14.53 1.89
N GLY A 41 8.92 15.30 1.67
CA GLY A 41 9.23 15.90 0.38
C GLY A 41 9.38 14.88 -0.74
N LEU A 42 10.09 13.78 -0.48
CA LEU A 42 10.22 12.67 -1.42
C LEU A 42 8.88 11.98 -1.67
N SER A 43 8.10 11.72 -0.62
CA SER A 43 6.76 11.13 -0.76
C SER A 43 5.85 12.00 -1.63
N PHE A 44 5.81 13.30 -1.41
CA PHE A 44 5.02 14.22 -2.23
C PHE A 44 5.53 14.30 -3.67
N PHE A 45 6.85 14.31 -3.88
CA PHE A 45 7.44 14.29 -5.22
C PHE A 45 7.05 13.02 -5.99
N LEU A 46 7.06 11.86 -5.34
CA LEU A 46 6.65 10.61 -5.98
C LEU A 46 5.14 10.59 -6.27
N VAL A 47 4.31 11.00 -5.31
CA VAL A 47 2.84 10.99 -5.47
C VAL A 47 2.38 11.99 -6.52
N PHE A 48 2.83 13.24 -6.45
CA PHE A 48 2.37 14.29 -7.35
C PHE A 48 3.24 14.43 -8.60
N GLY A 49 4.56 14.39 -8.45
CA GLY A 49 5.50 14.53 -9.57
C GLY A 49 5.44 13.30 -10.49
N VAL A 50 5.86 12.14 -9.98
CA VAL A 50 5.85 10.89 -10.78
C VAL A 50 4.41 10.46 -11.10
N GLY A 51 3.48 10.61 -10.15
CA GLY A 51 2.06 10.32 -10.40
C GLY A 51 1.44 11.12 -11.53
N SER A 52 1.88 12.37 -11.79
CA SER A 52 1.36 13.16 -12.92
C SER A 52 1.63 12.52 -14.28
N MET A 53 2.71 11.74 -14.40
CA MET A 53 3.06 11.03 -15.65
C MET A 53 2.04 9.95 -15.99
N ALA A 54 1.34 9.40 -14.99
CA ALA A 54 0.31 8.38 -15.22
C ALA A 54 -0.81 8.89 -16.13
N GLY A 55 -1.21 10.16 -15.99
CA GLY A 55 -2.24 10.76 -16.86
C GLY A 55 -1.80 10.82 -18.32
N THR A 56 -0.55 11.19 -18.57
CA THR A 56 0.02 11.23 -19.92
C THR A 56 0.11 9.84 -20.53
N ILE A 57 0.64 8.87 -19.77
CA ILE A 57 0.76 7.47 -20.23
C ILE A 57 -0.62 6.88 -20.52
N CYS A 58 -1.58 7.05 -19.62
CA CYS A 58 -2.95 6.57 -19.81
C CYS A 58 -3.62 7.28 -20.99
N GLY A 59 -3.35 8.58 -21.21
CA GLY A 59 -3.84 9.32 -22.36
C GLY A 59 -3.31 8.78 -23.70
N VAL A 60 -2.00 8.48 -23.77
CA VAL A 60 -1.39 7.86 -24.97
C VAL A 60 -2.00 6.49 -25.24
N VAL A 61 -2.14 5.65 -24.21
CA VAL A 61 -2.75 4.32 -24.33
C VAL A 61 -4.22 4.43 -24.74
N ALA A 62 -4.96 5.35 -24.15
CA ALA A 62 -6.35 5.58 -24.49
C ALA A 62 -6.55 6.05 -25.93
N ASN A 63 -5.65 6.91 -26.44
CA ASN A 63 -5.71 7.38 -27.83
C ASN A 63 -5.38 6.27 -28.84
N ALA A 64 -4.50 5.33 -28.47
CA ALA A 64 -4.07 4.24 -29.36
C ALA A 64 -5.02 3.02 -29.34
N GLN A 65 -5.53 2.64 -28.18
CA GLN A 65 -6.22 1.36 -27.95
C GLN A 65 -7.59 1.51 -27.28
N GLY A 66 -8.03 2.75 -27.03
CA GLY A 66 -9.28 3.05 -26.33
C GLY A 66 -9.13 3.08 -24.81
N THR A 67 -10.13 3.65 -24.15
CA THR A 67 -10.15 3.85 -22.69
C THR A 67 -10.17 2.54 -21.90
N SER A 68 -10.71 1.47 -22.48
CA SER A 68 -10.69 0.12 -21.89
C SER A 68 -9.27 -0.38 -21.65
N ALA A 69 -8.35 -0.16 -22.60
CA ALA A 69 -6.95 -0.55 -22.46
C ALA A 69 -6.24 0.27 -21.36
N ALA A 70 -6.55 1.57 -21.26
CA ALA A 70 -6.01 2.43 -20.20
C ALA A 70 -6.48 1.96 -18.81
N PHE A 71 -7.77 1.65 -18.64
CA PHE A 71 -8.28 1.08 -17.40
C PHE A 71 -7.70 -0.31 -17.10
N GLY A 72 -7.50 -1.14 -18.12
CA GLY A 72 -6.83 -2.43 -17.98
C GLY A 72 -5.39 -2.28 -17.47
N LEU A 73 -4.65 -1.30 -17.99
CA LEU A 73 -3.30 -0.98 -17.52
C LEU A 73 -3.30 -0.53 -16.05
N LEU A 74 -4.18 0.41 -15.68
CA LEU A 74 -4.34 0.87 -14.29
C LEU A 74 -4.69 -0.30 -13.36
N ALA A 75 -5.59 -1.20 -13.78
CA ALA A 75 -5.98 -2.37 -13.01
C ALA A 75 -4.81 -3.36 -12.84
N ALA A 76 -4.05 -3.62 -13.90
CA ALA A 76 -2.89 -4.52 -13.86
C ALA A 76 -1.79 -3.99 -12.92
N VAL A 77 -1.48 -2.69 -12.99
CA VAL A 77 -0.52 -2.05 -12.09
C VAL A 77 -1.00 -2.11 -10.64
N SER A 78 -2.26 -1.77 -10.39
CA SER A 78 -2.85 -1.84 -9.04
C SER A 78 -2.84 -3.26 -8.47
N ALA A 79 -3.20 -4.27 -9.28
CA ALA A 79 -3.14 -5.67 -8.90
C ALA A 79 -1.71 -6.13 -8.59
N GLY A 80 -0.73 -5.70 -9.39
CA GLY A 80 0.69 -5.98 -9.14
C GLY A 80 1.18 -5.39 -7.81
N ILE A 81 0.85 -4.13 -7.53
CA ILE A 81 1.16 -3.47 -6.25
C ILE A 81 0.48 -4.20 -5.09
N GLY A 82 -0.79 -4.54 -5.24
CA GLY A 82 -1.54 -5.30 -4.24
C GLY A 82 -0.92 -6.68 -3.95
N LEU A 83 -0.48 -7.39 -4.99
CA LEU A 83 0.21 -8.67 -4.84
C LEU A 83 1.51 -8.52 -4.06
N VAL A 84 2.34 -7.52 -4.41
CA VAL A 84 3.60 -7.25 -3.69
C VAL A 84 3.31 -6.90 -2.23
N ALA A 85 2.31 -6.05 -1.96
CA ALA A 85 1.91 -5.70 -0.60
C ALA A 85 1.49 -6.92 0.21
N VAL A 86 0.70 -7.83 -0.36
CA VAL A 86 0.31 -9.09 0.28
C VAL A 86 1.52 -10.00 0.51
N MET A 87 2.43 -10.12 -0.45
CA MET A 87 3.65 -10.91 -0.28
C MET A 87 4.52 -10.37 0.87
N LEU A 88 4.67 -9.05 0.97
CA LEU A 88 5.42 -8.41 2.04
C LEU A 88 4.74 -8.60 3.40
N THR A 89 3.42 -8.47 3.51
CA THR A 89 2.72 -8.65 4.79
C THR A 89 2.72 -10.11 5.24
N VAL A 90 2.51 -11.06 4.34
CA VAL A 90 2.59 -12.49 4.64
C VAL A 90 4.03 -12.89 5.00
N GLY A 91 5.03 -12.39 4.27
CA GLY A 91 6.44 -12.61 4.57
C GLY A 91 6.85 -12.07 5.94
N ALA A 92 6.44 -10.84 6.25
CA ALA A 92 6.66 -10.22 7.55
C ALA A 92 5.98 -11.01 8.67
N ALA A 93 4.72 -11.42 8.49
CA ALA A 93 3.99 -12.23 9.47
C ALA A 93 4.66 -13.58 9.75
N ARG A 94 5.22 -14.23 8.72
CA ARG A 94 5.99 -15.47 8.86
C ARG A 94 7.28 -15.25 9.66
N ARG A 95 8.00 -14.16 9.39
CA ARG A 95 9.23 -13.81 10.12
C ARG A 95 8.95 -13.53 11.59
N SER A 96 7.91 -12.78 11.91
CA SER A 96 7.52 -12.49 13.29
C SER A 96 7.15 -13.76 14.05
N ARG A 97 6.51 -14.73 13.40
CA ARG A 97 6.15 -16.02 14.01
C ARG A 97 7.36 -16.90 14.31
N ALA A 98 8.37 -16.93 13.43
CA ALA A 98 9.63 -17.64 13.69
C ALA A 98 10.40 -17.03 14.87
N VAL A 99 10.54 -15.70 14.88
CA VAL A 99 11.26 -14.98 15.95
C VAL A 99 10.60 -15.12 17.32
N VAL A 100 9.26 -15.20 17.39
CA VAL A 100 8.53 -15.26 18.67
C VAL A 100 8.28 -16.69 19.17
N ILE A 101 8.04 -17.68 18.29
CA ILE A 101 7.64 -19.04 18.72
C ILE A 101 8.83 -19.99 18.94
N GLU A 102 9.90 -19.92 18.14
CA GLU A 102 11.07 -20.80 18.31
C GLU A 102 11.74 -20.69 19.70
N PRO A 103 11.95 -19.48 20.27
CA PRO A 103 12.53 -19.36 21.61
C PRO A 103 11.59 -19.85 22.71
N ALA A 104 10.26 -19.70 22.53
CA ALA A 104 9.25 -20.09 23.51
C ALA A 104 9.06 -21.62 23.61
N LEU A 105 9.46 -22.37 22.58
CA LEU A 105 9.49 -23.83 22.59
C LEU A 105 10.81 -24.41 23.14
N GLN A 106 11.82 -23.55 23.35
CA GLN A 106 13.13 -23.92 23.88
C GLN A 106 13.26 -23.72 25.39
N THR A 107 12.31 -23.03 26.06
CA THR A 107 12.24 -23.04 27.53
C THR A 107 11.88 -24.45 28.01
N PRO A 108 12.78 -25.17 28.70
CA PRO A 108 12.50 -26.52 29.15
C PRO A 108 11.34 -26.48 30.14
N SER A 109 10.33 -27.31 29.92
CA SER A 109 9.29 -27.62 30.92
C SER A 109 9.87 -28.54 32.01
N GLY A 110 10.91 -28.10 32.70
CA GLY A 110 11.61 -28.90 33.70
C GLY A 110 12.14 -28.06 34.84
N GLY A 111 11.53 -28.23 36.01
CA GLY A 111 12.13 -27.80 37.27
C GLY A 111 11.16 -27.43 38.38
N GLU A 112 10.19 -28.29 38.71
CA GLU A 112 9.75 -28.48 40.11
C GLU A 112 9.65 -29.98 40.39
#